data_AF-A0A1F5RJV8-F1
#
_entry.id   AF-A0A1F5RJV8-F1
#
_cell.length_a   1.000
_cell.length_b   1.000
_cell.length_c   1.000
_cell.angle_alpha   90.00
_cell.angle_beta   90.00
_cell.angle_gamma   90.00
#
_symmetry.space_group_name_H-M   'P 1'
#
loop_
_entity.id
_entity.type
_entity.pdbx_description
1 polymer ?
#
loop_
_entity_poly.entity_id
_entity_poly.type
_entity_poly.pdbx_seq_one_letter_code
_entity_poly.pdbx_strand_id
1 'polypeptide(L)'
;MLDKKIKQRIINKFRTHEKDTGSSQVQIAILSEEIKLLTEHLNRHKHDNSSRRGLLRKVAERRKLLKYLQKEDEKAFIELVGKLKLKIGKKMIEEEAEIKRREQEELEAAKQRAQDREDAEEAAAERREAQE
;
A
#
# COMPACT_ATOMS: atom_id res chain seq x y z
N MET A 1 16.91 -13.94 17.28
CA MET A 1 15.69 -13.35 17.88
C MET A 1 16.01 -11.92 18.27
N LEU A 2 15.06 -10.98 18.16
CA LEU A 2 15.31 -9.59 18.53
C LEU A 2 15.51 -9.47 20.05
N ASP A 3 16.53 -8.71 20.48
CA ASP A 3 16.70 -8.42 21.89
C ASP A 3 15.50 -7.62 22.44
N LYS A 4 15.13 -7.90 23.69
CA LYS A 4 13.93 -7.30 24.32
C LYS A 4 14.05 -5.77 24.40
N LYS A 5 15.27 -5.24 24.62
CA LYS A 5 15.51 -3.79 24.68
C LYS A 5 15.35 -3.13 23.31
N ILE A 6 15.84 -3.78 22.26
CA ILE A 6 15.70 -3.31 20.87
C ILE A 6 14.22 -3.30 20.49
N LYS A 7 13.50 -4.38 20.81
CA LYS A 7 12.06 -4.48 20.53
C LYS A 7 11.27 -3.36 21.21
N GLN A 8 11.52 -3.10 22.49
CA GLN A 8 10.88 -2.00 23.22
C GLN A 8 11.20 -0.62 22.63
N ARG A 9 12.45 -0.39 22.21
CA ARG A 9 12.84 0.87 21.55
C ARG A 9 12.07 1.10 20.26
N ILE A 10 11.89 0.05 19.45
CA ILE A 10 11.13 0.11 18.20
C ILE A 10 9.65 0.41 18.51
N ILE A 11 9.05 -0.32 19.46
CA ILE A 11 7.66 -0.09 19.87
C ILE A 11 7.47 1.37 20.29
N ASN A 12 8.34 1.91 21.16
CA ASN A 12 8.23 3.29 21.63
C ASN A 12 8.36 4.34 20.52
N LYS A 13 9.07 4.02 19.44
CA LYS A 13 9.29 4.93 18.31
C LYS A 13 8.13 4.94 17.31
N PHE A 14 7.44 3.82 17.15
CA PHE A 14 6.40 3.63 16.12
C PHE A 14 4.99 3.46 16.69
N ARG A 15 4.83 3.46 18.02
CA ARG A 15 3.52 3.43 18.69
C ARG A 15 2.69 4.67 18.34
N THR A 16 1.39 4.45 18.13
CA THR A 16 0.42 5.54 17.91
C THR A 16 -0.09 6.13 19.22
N HIS A 17 -0.21 5.30 20.26
CA HIS A 17 -0.62 5.66 21.60
C HIS A 17 0.24 4.91 22.63
N GLU A 18 0.22 5.31 23.90
CA GLU A 18 1.20 4.86 24.89
C GLU A 18 1.22 3.33 25.12
N LYS A 19 0.07 2.68 25.01
CA LYS A 19 -0.13 1.23 25.20
C LYS A 19 -0.17 0.44 23.89
N ASP A 20 0.12 1.08 22.77
CA ASP A 20 0.08 0.45 21.45
C ASP A 20 1.24 -0.55 21.29
N THR A 21 0.88 -1.82 21.16
CA THR A 21 1.82 -2.90 20.90
C THR A 21 1.48 -3.70 19.65
N GLY A 22 0.29 -3.45 19.07
CA GLY A 22 -0.32 -4.31 18.07
C GLY A 22 -0.66 -3.60 16.76
N SER A 23 -0.51 -2.27 16.67
CA SER A 23 -0.77 -1.56 15.42
C SER A 23 0.10 -2.04 14.26
N SER A 24 -0.45 -1.91 13.05
CA SER A 24 0.24 -2.26 11.81
C SER A 24 1.60 -1.56 11.71
N GLN A 25 1.71 -0.31 12.15
CA GLN A 25 2.95 0.48 12.17
C GLN A 25 4.03 -0.18 13.04
N VAL A 26 3.69 -0.56 14.27
CA VAL A 26 4.61 -1.22 15.21
C VAL A 26 5.05 -2.57 14.69
N GLN A 27 4.11 -3.38 14.19
CA GLN A 27 4.40 -4.71 13.64
C GLN A 27 5.32 -4.65 12.42
N ILE A 28 5.06 -3.74 11.47
CA ILE A 28 5.88 -3.54 10.27
C ILE A 28 7.30 -3.10 10.66
N ALA A 29 7.44 -2.23 11.67
CA ALA A 29 8.74 -1.78 12.14
C ALA A 29 9.57 -2.92 12.76
N ILE A 30 8.93 -3.75 13.60
CA ILE A 30 9.58 -4.93 14.21
C ILE A 30 9.99 -5.93 13.12
N LEU A 31 9.08 -6.28 12.20
CA LEU A 31 9.38 -7.20 11.10
C LEU A 31 10.52 -6.69 10.23
N SER A 32 10.60 -5.37 10.01
CA SER A 32 11.68 -4.78 9.21
C SER A 32 13.05 -4.94 9.85
N GLU A 33 13.16 -4.76 11.17
CA GLU A 33 14.42 -5.00 11.88
C GLU A 33 14.80 -6.49 11.91
N GLU A 34 13.81 -7.36 12.13
CA GLU A 34 14.04 -8.82 12.11
C GLU A 34 14.50 -9.31 10.73
N ILE A 35 13.89 -8.80 9.65
CA ILE A 35 14.28 -9.09 8.26
C ILE A 35 15.72 -8.65 8.02
N LYS A 36 16.13 -7.47 8.52
CA LYS A 36 17.49 -6.95 8.37
C LYS A 36 18.50 -7.88 9.04
N LEU A 37 18.26 -8.25 10.29
CA LEU A 37 19.15 -9.17 11.03
C LEU A 37 19.21 -10.57 10.40
N LEU A 38 18.07 -11.13 9.95
CA LEU A 38 18.07 -12.43 9.28
C LEU A 38 18.81 -12.37 7.94
N THR A 39 18.71 -11.26 7.22
CA THR A 39 19.41 -11.06 5.95
C THR A 39 20.92 -11.03 6.17
N GLU A 40 21.39 -10.30 7.19
CA GLU A 40 22.81 -10.30 7.58
C GLU A 40 23.32 -11.69 7.99
N HIS A 41 22.52 -12.46 8.73
CA HIS A 41 22.83 -13.84 9.09
C HIS A 41 22.95 -14.75 7.85
N LEU A 42 21.97 -14.70 6.94
CA LEU A 42 21.94 -15.52 5.72
C LEU A 42 23.05 -15.16 4.72
N ASN A 43 23.53 -13.92 4.74
CA ASN A 43 24.70 -13.53 3.93
C ASN A 43 25.96 -14.28 4.35
N ARG A 44 26.11 -14.59 5.65
CA ARG A 44 27.19 -15.41 6.19
C ARG A 44 26.91 -16.92 6.01
N HIS A 45 25.65 -17.33 6.15
CA HIS A 45 25.21 -18.72 6.09
C HIS A 45 24.34 -19.01 4.86
N LYS A 46 24.97 -19.06 3.67
CA LYS A 46 24.26 -19.18 2.39
C LYS A 46 23.45 -20.48 2.20
N HIS A 47 23.79 -21.54 2.92
CA HIS A 47 23.16 -22.85 2.82
C HIS A 47 22.03 -23.08 3.84
N ASP A 48 21.76 -22.11 4.73
CA ASP A 48 20.64 -22.21 5.66
C ASP A 48 19.30 -21.89 4.97
N ASN A 49 18.71 -22.93 4.37
CA ASN A 49 17.44 -22.84 3.65
C ASN A 49 16.22 -22.72 4.60
N SER A 50 16.33 -23.25 5.81
CA SER A 50 15.26 -23.18 6.83
C SER A 50 15.06 -21.74 7.30
N SER A 51 16.14 -21.03 7.61
CA SER A 51 16.09 -19.61 7.96
C SER A 51 15.68 -18.74 6.78
N ARG A 52 16.09 -19.08 5.54
CA ARG A 52 15.63 -18.39 4.33
C ARG A 52 14.12 -18.51 4.15
N ARG A 53 13.53 -19.68 4.40
CA ARG A 53 12.07 -19.86 4.39
C ARG A 53 11.38 -19.00 5.44
N GLY A 54 11.96 -18.91 6.64
CA GLY A 54 11.49 -18.01 7.70
C GLY A 54 11.54 -16.54 7.30
N LEU A 55 12.62 -16.11 6.64
CA LEU A 55 12.78 -14.76 6.10
C LEU A 55 11.67 -14.44 5.07
N LEU A 56 11.43 -15.33 4.12
CA LEU A 56 10.41 -15.14 3.08
C LEU A 56 9.00 -14.99 3.69
N ARG A 57 8.69 -15.77 4.73
CA ARG A 57 7.43 -15.64 5.47
C ARG A 57 7.28 -14.25 6.10
N LYS A 58 8.32 -13.76 6.78
CA LYS A 58 8.33 -12.41 7.38
C LYS A 58 8.18 -11.30 6.33
N VAL A 59 8.83 -11.46 5.18
CA VAL A 59 8.72 -10.50 4.06
C VAL A 59 7.28 -10.46 3.53
N ALA A 60 6.65 -11.62 3.32
CA ALA A 60 5.28 -11.72 2.86
C ALA A 60 4.28 -11.13 3.87
N GLU A 61 4.46 -11.43 5.15
CA GLU A 61 3.66 -10.87 6.25
C GLU A 61 3.75 -9.34 6.30
N ARG A 62 4.98 -8.79 6.25
CA ARG A 62 5.19 -7.33 6.19
C ARG A 62 4.51 -6.71 4.97
N ARG A 63 4.56 -7.37 3.80
CA ARG A 63 3.90 -6.89 2.58
C ARG A 63 2.37 -6.85 2.75
N LYS A 64 1.78 -7.87 3.40
CA LYS A 64 0.34 -7.90 3.70
C LYS A 64 -0.07 -6.75 4.61
N LEU A 65 0.70 -6.50 5.67
CA LEU A 65 0.44 -5.40 6.61
C LEU A 65 0.59 -4.02 5.95
N LEU A 66 1.61 -3.84 5.10
CA LEU A 66 1.77 -2.60 4.32
C LEU A 66 0.59 -2.34 3.40
N LYS A 67 0.08 -3.39 2.71
CA LYS A 67 -1.10 -3.28 1.85
C LYS A 67 -2.37 -2.97 2.65
N TYR A 68 -2.50 -3.51 3.86
CA TYR A 68 -3.61 -3.17 4.76
C TYR A 68 -3.53 -1.69 5.18
N LEU A 69 -2.36 -1.25 5.66
CA LEU A 69 -2.16 0.12 6.11
C LEU A 69 -2.37 1.13 4.98
N GLN A 70 -1.92 0.84 3.76
CA GLN A 70 -2.15 1.71 2.59
C GLN A 70 -3.64 1.92 2.30
N LYS A 71 -4.45 0.85 2.44
CA LYS A 71 -5.90 0.92 2.21
C LYS A 71 -6.66 1.64 3.30
N GLU A 72 -6.21 1.51 4.54
CA GLU A 72 -6.91 2.08 5.70
C GLU A 72 -6.47 3.53 5.99
N ASP A 73 -5.16 3.80 5.91
CA ASP A 73 -4.57 5.12 6.15
C ASP A 73 -3.33 5.35 5.26
N GLU A 74 -3.58 5.98 4.11
CA GLU A 74 -2.55 6.32 3.13
C GLU A 74 -1.47 7.26 3.72
N LYS A 75 -1.85 8.20 4.60
CA LYS A 75 -0.90 9.14 5.21
C LYS A 75 0.06 8.42 6.15
N ALA A 76 -0.47 7.57 7.04
CA ALA A 76 0.35 6.77 7.94
C ALA A 76 1.25 5.80 7.16
N PHE A 77 0.78 5.24 6.05
CA PHE A 77 1.59 4.42 5.16
C PHE A 77 2.78 5.18 4.56
N ILE A 78 2.54 6.36 3.97
CA ILE A 78 3.60 7.19 3.37
C ILE A 78 4.65 7.58 4.42
N GLU A 79 4.21 8.02 5.60
CA GLU A 79 5.12 8.35 6.71
C GLU A 79 5.96 7.16 7.15
N LEU A 80 5.33 5.99 7.31
CA LEU A 80 6.00 4.78 7.77
C LEU A 80 7.03 4.29 6.74
N VAL A 81 6.66 4.29 5.46
CA VAL A 81 7.55 3.94 4.35
C VAL A 81 8.74 4.89 4.29
N GLY A 82 8.52 6.19 4.48
CA GLY A 82 9.56 7.20 4.56
C GLY A 82 10.51 6.96 5.73
N LYS A 83 9.96 6.73 6.94
CA LYS A 83 10.73 6.47 8.18
C LYS A 83 11.56 5.18 8.08
N LEU A 84 11.03 4.14 7.44
CA LEU A 84 11.70 2.84 7.28
C LEU A 84 12.52 2.71 5.98
N LYS A 85 12.51 3.73 5.12
CA LYS A 85 13.21 3.76 3.81
C LYS A 85 12.94 2.52 2.95
N LEU A 86 11.69 2.04 2.94
CA LEU A 86 11.32 0.81 2.22
C LEU A 86 11.14 1.09 0.73
N LYS A 87 11.95 0.43 -0.12
CA LYS A 87 11.86 0.55 -1.59
C LYS A 87 10.53 0.05 -2.18
N ILE A 88 9.89 -0.91 -1.52
CA ILE A 88 8.63 -1.51 -1.97
C ILE A 88 7.48 -0.50 -1.90
N GLY A 89 7.52 0.43 -0.94
CA GLY A 89 6.44 1.40 -0.78
C GLY A 89 6.29 2.34 -1.98
N LYS A 90 7.39 2.73 -2.65
CA LYS A 90 7.34 3.57 -3.85
C LYS A 90 6.55 2.90 -4.99
N LYS A 91 6.85 1.63 -5.26
CA LYS A 91 6.14 0.86 -6.30
C LYS A 91 4.65 0.72 -5.98
N MET A 92 4.29 0.51 -4.72
CA MET A 92 2.89 0.37 -4.31
C MET A 92 2.10 1.69 -4.49
N ILE A 93 2.75 2.84 -4.30
CA ILE A 93 2.14 4.16 -4.54
C ILE A 93 1.96 4.39 -6.05
N GLU A 94 2.99 4.09 -6.83
CA GLU A 94 2.95 4.22 -8.30
C GLU A 94 1.86 3.32 -8.91
N GLU A 95 1.81 2.04 -8.52
CA GLU A 95 0.78 1.08 -8.98
C GLU A 95 -0.65 1.56 -8.63
N GLU A 96 -0.87 2.06 -7.42
CA GLU A 96 -2.19 2.54 -7.01
C GLU A 96 -2.59 3.84 -7.76
N ALA A 97 -1.64 4.75 -7.99
CA ALA A 97 -1.89 5.96 -8.76
C ALA A 97 -2.23 5.66 -10.23
N GLU A 98 -1.55 4.67 -10.83
CA GLU A 98 -1.88 4.22 -12.19
C GLU A 98 -3.28 3.61 -12.28
N ILE A 99 -3.69 2.81 -11.28
CA ILE A 99 -5.04 2.23 -11.23
C ILE A 99 -6.09 3.34 -11.11
N LYS A 100 -5.91 4.28 -10.17
CA LYS A 100 -6.83 5.40 -9.98
C LYS A 100 -6.97 6.27 -11.24
N ARG A 101 -5.87 6.50 -11.97
CA ARG A 101 -5.90 7.23 -13.25
C ARG A 101 -6.74 6.51 -14.30
N ARG A 102 -6.53 5.20 -14.47
CA ARG A 102 -7.32 4.40 -15.43
C ARG A 102 -8.80 4.39 -15.08
N GLU A 103 -9.14 4.23 -13.81
CA GLU A 103 -10.54 4.29 -13.34
C GLU A 103 -11.17 5.66 -13.59
N GLN A 104 -10.41 6.75 -13.39
CA GLN A 104 -10.87 8.11 -13.71
C GLN A 104 -11.08 8.32 -15.21
N GLU A 105 -10.13 7.90 -16.04
CA GLU A 105 -10.23 7.96 -17.51
C GLU A 105 -11.44 7.18 -18.02
N GLU A 106 -11.69 5.99 -17.49
CA GLU A 106 -12.87 5.18 -17.83
C GLU A 106 -14.18 5.85 -17.40
N LEU A 107 -14.21 6.45 -16.20
CA LEU A 107 -15.38 7.18 -15.69
C LEU A 107 -15.65 8.44 -16.52
N GLU A 108 -14.63 9.20 -16.88
CA GLU A 108 -14.73 10.38 -17.73
C GLU A 108 -15.22 10.01 -19.13
N ALA A 109 -14.67 8.95 -19.73
CA ALA A 109 -15.14 8.43 -21.01
C ALA A 109 -16.60 7.94 -20.94
N ALA A 110 -17.01 7.33 -19.84
CA ALA A 110 -18.40 6.91 -19.62
C ALA A 110 -19.34 8.11 -19.48
N LYS A 111 -18.95 9.15 -18.75
CA LYS A 111 -19.70 10.41 -18.64
C LYS A 111 -19.83 11.11 -19.99
N GLN A 112 -18.74 11.20 -20.75
CA GLN A 112 -18.76 11.80 -22.08
C GLN A 112 -19.73 11.06 -23.00
N ARG A 113 -19.69 9.72 -23.03
CA ARG A 113 -20.62 8.91 -23.83
C ARG A 113 -22.08 9.08 -23.42
N ALA A 114 -22.34 9.28 -22.13
CA ALA A 114 -23.69 9.54 -21.64
C ALA A 114 -24.17 10.92 -22.10
N GLN A 115 -23.31 11.93 -21.99
CA GLN A 115 -23.60 13.29 -22.41
C GLN A 115 -23.79 13.40 -23.93
N ASP A 116 -22.92 12.78 -24.73
CA ASP A 116 -23.07 12.72 -26.19
C ASP A 116 -24.40 12.06 -26.61
N ARG A 117 -24.90 11.11 -25.80
CA ARG A 117 -26.17 10.45 -26.04
C ARG A 117 -27.35 11.36 -25.68
N GLU A 118 -27.29 12.05 -24.54
CA GLU A 118 -28.31 13.04 -24.14
C GLU A 118 -28.39 14.17 -25.17
N ASP A 119 -27.25 14.74 -25.57
CA ASP A 119 -27.16 15.78 -26.60
C ASP A 119 -27.77 15.31 -27.95
N ALA A 120 -27.55 14.04 -28.32
CA ALA A 120 -28.14 13.47 -29.53
C ALA A 120 -29.66 13.25 -29.43
N GLU A 121 -30.15 12.87 -28.24
CA GLU A 121 -31.59 12.72 -27.98
C GLU A 121 -32.30 14.09 -27.98
N GLU A 122 -31.69 15.14 -27.38
CA GLU A 122 -32.20 16.52 -27.42
C GLU A 122 -32.24 17.07 -28.86
N ALA A 123 -31.13 16.96 -29.61
CA ALA A 123 -31.08 17.42 -31.00
C ALA A 123 -32.09 16.69 -31.90
N ALA A 124 -32.43 15.44 -31.60
CA ALA A 124 -33.47 14.69 -32.31
C ALA A 124 -34.88 15.16 -31.93
N ALA A 125 -35.12 15.57 -30.68
CA ALA A 125 -36.38 16.13 -30.22
C ALA A 125 -36.65 17.51 -30.87
N GLU A 126 -35.65 18.41 -30.85
CA GLU A 126 -35.75 19.74 -31.49
C GLU A 126 -36.06 19.63 -33.00
N ARG A 127 -35.43 18.67 -33.69
CA ARG A 127 -35.70 18.42 -35.12
C ARG A 127 -37.11 17.92 -35.39
N ARG A 128 -37.72 17.20 -34.44
CA ARG A 128 -39.11 16.73 -34.56
C ARG A 128 -40.09 17.87 -34.33
N GLU A 129 -39.86 18.71 -33.32
CA GLU A 129 -40.69 19.89 -33.04
C GLU A 129 -40.63 20.92 -34.19
N ALA A 130 -39.49 21.10 -34.85
CA ALA A 130 -39.37 22.02 -35.98
C ALA A 130 -40.09 21.56 -37.27
N GLN A 131 -40.60 20.32 -37.30
CA GLN A 131 -41.30 19.74 -38.45
C GLN A 131 -42.83 19.65 -38.28
N GLU A 132 -43.35 19.98 -37.09
CA GLU A 132 -44.79 20.12 -36.78
C GLU A 132 -45.26 21.57 -36.90
#